data_AF-A0A120K8H2-F1
#
_entry.id   AF-A0A120K8H2-F1
#
_cell.length_a   1.000
_cell.length_b   1.000
_cell.length_c   1.000
_cell.angle_alpha   90.00
_cell.angle_beta   90.00
_cell.angle_gamma   90.00
#
_symmetry.space_group_name_H-M   'P 1'
#
loop_
_entity.id
_entity.type
_entity.pdbx_description
1 polymer ?
#
loop_
_entity_poly.entity_id
_entity_poly.type
_entity_poly.pdbx_seq_one_letter_code
_entity_poly.pdbx_strand_id
1 'polypeptide(L)'
;QSNWLWLHVSVTLLGEAFFAIAFVTSIMYLIADAKEKKGTQKKSGISSEKLDSISYRCVAIGFPLFTLGGLVFGMVWAYKAWGGWWSWDPKETWS
;
A
#
# COMPACT_ATOMS: atom_id res chain seq x y z
N GLN A 1 -18.24 -4.07 -20.17
CA GLN A 1 -17.22 -4.01 -19.09
C GLN A 1 -17.39 -2.67 -18.38
N SER A 2 -17.63 -2.63 -17.07
CA SER A 2 -17.94 -1.37 -16.39
C SER A 2 -16.67 -0.56 -16.12
N ASN A 3 -16.70 0.76 -16.36
CA ASN A 3 -15.60 1.68 -16.05
C ASN A 3 -15.15 1.63 -14.57
N TRP A 4 -16.01 1.09 -13.71
CA TRP A 4 -15.78 0.89 -12.28
C TRP A 4 -14.70 -0.16 -11.98
N LEU A 5 -14.58 -1.20 -12.81
CA LEU A 5 -13.49 -2.19 -12.65
C LEU A 5 -12.14 -1.52 -12.85
N TRP A 6 -12.04 -0.72 -13.91
CA TRP A 6 -10.82 -0.02 -14.26
C TRP A 6 -10.39 0.95 -13.15
N LEU A 7 -11.36 1.69 -12.59
CA LEU A 7 -11.12 2.64 -11.51
C LEU A 7 -10.73 1.93 -10.20
N HIS A 8 -11.39 0.83 -9.85
CA HIS A 8 -11.03 0.00 -8.70
C HIS A 8 -9.59 -0.54 -8.81
N VAL A 9 -9.26 -1.20 -9.92
CA VAL A 9 -7.95 -1.85 -10.10
C VAL A 9 -6.82 -0.81 -10.13
N SER A 10 -7.00 0.31 -10.84
CA SER A 10 -5.94 1.32 -10.95
C SER A 10 -5.70 2.09 -9.64
N VAL A 11 -6.73 2.42 -8.87
CA VAL A 11 -6.57 3.09 -7.56
C VAL A 11 -5.98 2.13 -6.52
N THR A 12 -6.39 0.86 -6.53
CA THR A 12 -5.82 -0.17 -5.63
C THR A 12 -4.34 -0.39 -5.92
N LEU A 13 -3.97 -0.57 -7.18
CA LEU A 13 -2.58 -0.73 -7.61
C LEU A 13 -1.72 0.48 -7.22
N LEU A 14 -2.26 1.70 -7.33
CA LEU A 14 -1.56 2.90 -6.90
C LEU A 14 -1.30 2.91 -5.39
N GLY A 15 -2.27 2.49 -4.58
CA GLY A 15 -2.10 2.34 -3.13
C GLY A 15 -1.03 1.31 -2.78
N GLU A 16 -1.02 0.16 -3.45
CA GLU A 16 0.01 -0.88 -3.29
C GLU A 16 1.41 -0.39 -3.68
N ALA A 17 1.52 0.43 -4.73
CA ALA A 17 2.80 1.03 -5.12
C ALA A 17 3.39 1.91 -4.01
N PHE A 18 2.57 2.70 -3.32
CA PHE A 18 3.02 3.49 -2.17
C PHE A 18 3.48 2.61 -1.00
N PHE A 19 2.81 1.48 -0.75
CA PHE A 19 3.25 0.53 0.27
C PHE A 19 4.56 -0.18 -0.11
N ALA A 20 4.75 -0.52 -1.38
CA ALA A 20 6.01 -1.08 -1.87
C ALA A 20 7.17 -0.09 -1.65
N ILE A 21 6.97 1.21 -1.92
CA ILE A 21 7.97 2.24 -1.68
C ILE A 21 8.26 2.39 -0.18
N ALA A 22 7.23 2.38 0.67
CA ALA A 22 7.41 2.41 2.13
C ALA A 22 8.23 1.22 2.62
N PHE A 23 7.95 0.01 2.12
CA PHE A 23 8.69 -1.19 2.47
C PHE A 23 10.17 -1.11 2.09
N VAL A 24 10.48 -0.71 0.86
CA VAL A 24 11.87 -0.53 0.40
C VAL A 24 12.60 0.52 1.24
N THR A 25 11.94 1.66 1.52
CA THR A 25 12.52 2.75 2.31
C THR A 25 12.76 2.32 3.76
N SER A 26 11.88 1.50 4.33
CA SER A 26 12.03 0.94 5.68
C SER A 26 13.19 -0.06 5.76
N ILE A 27 13.41 -0.89 4.73
CA ILE A 27 14.62 -1.75 4.65
C ILE A 27 15.88 -0.88 4.61
N MET A 28 15.89 0.19 3.80
CA MET A 28 17.03 1.11 3.73
C MET A 28 17.29 1.77 5.08
N TYR A 29 16.24 2.15 5.82
CA TYR A 29 16.35 2.69 7.17
C TYR A 29 17.02 1.69 8.13
N LEU A 30 16.58 0.42 8.14
CA LEU A 30 17.17 -0.62 9.01
C LEU A 30 18.66 -0.86 8.69
N ILE A 31 19.03 -0.83 7.41
CA ILE A 31 20.44 -0.95 7.00
C ILE A 31 21.25 0.27 7.46
N ALA A 32 20.70 1.48 7.37
CA ALA A 32 21.35 2.70 7.83
C ALA A 32 21.55 2.68 9.36
N ASP A 33 20.51 2.40 10.13
CA ASP A 33 20.56 2.30 11.60
C ASP A 33 21.55 1.21 12.07
N ALA A 34 21.55 0.04 11.42
CA ALA A 34 22.49 -1.04 11.75
C ALA A 34 23.96 -0.64 11.49
N LYS A 35 24.23 0.18 10.46
CA LYS A 35 25.58 0.68 10.16
C LYS A 35 26.01 1.81 11.10
N GLU A 36 25.08 2.65 11.55
CA GLU A 36 25.32 3.67 12.57
C GLU A 36 25.69 3.01 13.92
N LYS A 37 24.93 1.99 14.35
CA LYS A 37 25.21 1.22 15.58
C LYS A 37 26.56 0.50 15.57
N LYS A 38 27.04 0.04 14.41
CA LYS A 38 28.36 -0.60 14.26
C LYS A 38 29.53 0.40 14.17
N GLY A 39 29.28 1.70 14.31
CA GLY A 39 30.32 2.74 14.27
C GLY A 39 31.04 2.87 12.91
N THR A 40 30.51 2.25 11.85
CA THR A 40 31.18 2.14 10.55
C THR A 40 30.79 3.28 9.59
N GLN A 41 29.67 3.96 9.83
CA GLN A 41 29.14 5.02 8.95
C GLN A 41 29.36 6.42 9.54
N LYS A 42 30.19 7.21 8.87
CA LYS A 42 30.33 8.66 9.05
C LYS A 42 29.19 9.31 8.24
N LYS A 43 28.30 10.08 8.89
CA LYS A 43 27.08 10.82 8.43
C LYS A 43 27.07 11.36 6.96
N SER A 44 27.28 10.52 5.96
CA SER A 44 27.42 10.89 4.55
C SER A 44 26.37 10.25 3.65
N GLY A 45 25.53 9.38 4.20
CA GLY A 45 24.34 8.83 3.55
C GLY A 45 23.07 9.68 3.76
N ILE A 46 21.99 9.32 3.08
CA ILE A 46 20.64 9.83 3.35
C ILE A 46 20.35 9.62 4.84
N SER A 47 19.99 10.69 5.58
CA SER A 47 19.71 10.57 7.02
C SER A 47 18.65 9.51 7.29
N SER A 48 18.87 8.66 8.28
CA SER A 48 17.92 7.68 8.79
C SER A 48 16.56 8.33 9.08
N GLU A 49 16.55 9.56 9.58
CA GLU A 49 15.33 10.35 9.85
C GLU A 49 14.56 10.70 8.57
N LYS A 50 15.27 10.94 7.46
CA LYS A 50 14.63 11.22 6.15
C LYS A 50 13.99 9.96 5.57
N LEU A 51 14.66 8.81 5.70
CA LEU A 51 14.11 7.52 5.25
C LEU A 51 12.84 7.17 6.05
N ASP A 52 12.87 7.37 7.37
CA ASP A 52 11.69 7.20 8.21
C ASP A 52 10.54 8.13 7.81
N SER A 53 10.82 9.43 7.61
CA SER A 53 9.80 10.39 7.18
C SER A 53 9.19 10.05 5.81
N ILE A 54 10.00 9.57 4.86
CA ILE A 54 9.53 9.13 3.54
C ILE A 54 8.63 7.89 3.69
N SER A 55 9.07 6.89 4.45
CA SER A 55 8.28 5.68 4.73
C SER A 55 6.93 6.05 5.35
N TYR A 56 6.93 6.90 6.37
CA TYR A 56 5.72 7.37 7.05
C TYR A 56 4.76 8.08 6.09
N ARG A 57 5.27 9.00 5.25
CA ARG A 57 4.45 9.72 4.26
C ARG A 57 3.87 8.78 3.20
N CYS A 58 4.66 7.81 2.74
CA CYS A 58 4.20 6.80 1.79
C CYS A 58 3.06 5.96 2.37
N VAL A 59 3.16 5.52 3.63
CA VAL A 59 2.09 4.78 4.30
C VAL A 59 0.86 5.68 4.53
N ALA A 60 1.06 6.91 4.99
CA ALA A 60 -0.03 7.85 5.27
C ALA A 60 -0.85 8.20 4.03
N ILE A 61 -0.23 8.19 2.84
CA ILE A 61 -0.91 8.42 1.55
C ILE A 61 -1.44 7.10 0.96
N GLY A 62 -0.66 6.02 1.05
CA GLY A 62 -1.01 4.71 0.51
C GLY A 62 -2.23 4.09 1.17
N PHE A 63 -2.37 4.24 2.49
CA PHE A 63 -3.48 3.66 3.25
C PHE A 63 -4.87 4.19 2.86
N PRO A 64 -5.13 5.51 2.81
CA PRO A 64 -6.42 6.02 2.35
C PRO A 64 -6.66 5.71 0.86
N LEU A 65 -5.63 5.77 0.00
CA LEU A 65 -5.76 5.42 -1.42
C LEU A 65 -6.15 3.94 -1.60
N PHE A 66 -5.48 3.04 -0.89
CA PHE A 66 -5.81 1.61 -0.90
C PHE A 66 -7.19 1.34 -0.32
N THR A 67 -7.59 2.04 0.74
CA THR A 67 -8.92 1.88 1.34
C THR A 67 -10.02 2.33 0.39
N LEU A 68 -9.85 3.48 -0.28
CA LEU A 68 -10.81 3.97 -1.27
C LEU A 68 -10.82 3.07 -2.52
N GLY A 69 -9.64 2.68 -3.02
CA GLY A 69 -9.44 1.76 -4.13
C GLY A 69 -10.02 0.38 -3.90
N GLY A 70 -9.45 -0.32 -2.93
CA GLY A 70 -9.69 -1.72 -2.64
C GLY A 70 -11.06 -1.97 -2.03
N LEU A 71 -11.46 -1.20 -1.03
CA LEU A 71 -12.72 -1.43 -0.32
C LEU A 71 -13.88 -0.68 -0.97
N VAL A 72 -13.80 0.64 -1.12
CA VAL A 72 -14.97 1.44 -1.56
C VAL A 72 -15.29 1.18 -3.04
N PHE A 73 -14.33 1.36 -3.94
CA PHE A 73 -14.57 1.10 -5.36
C PHE A 73 -14.73 -0.39 -5.68
N GLY A 74 -14.10 -1.27 -4.88
CA GLY A 74 -14.32 -2.72 -4.96
C GLY A 74 -15.77 -3.10 -4.67
N MET A 75 -16.35 -2.58 -3.59
CA MET A 75 -17.76 -2.79 -3.24
C MET A 75 -18.72 -2.27 -4.32
N VAL A 76 -18.47 -1.07 -4.86
CA VAL A 76 -19.31 -0.50 -5.93
C VAL A 76 -19.23 -1.32 -7.23
N TRP A 77 -18.05 -1.82 -7.56
CA TRP A 77 -17.89 -2.69 -8.71
C TRP A 77 -18.59 -4.04 -8.50
N ALA A 78 -18.45 -4.67 -7.33
CA ALA A 78 -19.09 -5.93 -6.99
C ALA A 78 -20.62 -5.84 -7.14
N TYR A 79 -21.23 -4.77 -6.62
CA TYR A 79 -22.66 -4.50 -6.79
C TYR A 79 -23.07 -4.39 -8.27
N LYS A 80 -22.29 -3.68 -9.09
CA LYS A 80 -22.58 -3.52 -10.52
C LYS A 80 -22.31 -4.76 -11.36
N ALA A 81 -21.37 -5.60 -10.96
CA ALA A 81 -21.00 -6.79 -11.70
C ALA A 81 -21.97 -7.94 -11.39
N TRP A 82 -22.30 -8.16 -10.13
CA TRP A 82 -23.00 -9.37 -9.66
C TRP A 82 -24.38 -9.08 -9.05
N GLY A 83 -24.82 -7.82 -9.02
CA GLY A 83 -26.17 -7.43 -8.58
C GLY A 83 -26.37 -7.37 -7.05
N GLY A 84 -25.32 -7.62 -6.28
CA GLY A 84 -25.31 -7.60 -4.82
C GLY A 84 -23.94 -7.21 -4.26
N TRP A 85 -23.91 -6.67 -3.05
CA TRP A 85 -22.67 -6.22 -2.39
C TRP A 85 -21.78 -7.37 -1.90
N TRP A 86 -22.42 -8.50 -1.58
CA TRP A 86 -21.80 -9.69 -1.02
C TRP A 86 -22.77 -10.85 -1.23
N SER A 87 -22.37 -11.91 -1.95
CA SER A 87 -23.32 -12.94 -2.38
C SER A 87 -23.31 -14.22 -1.53
N TRP A 88 -22.46 -14.33 -0.50
CA TRP A 88 -22.30 -15.55 0.32
C TRP A 88 -22.21 -16.84 -0.52
N ASP A 89 -21.63 -16.76 -1.72
CA ASP A 89 -21.51 -17.91 -2.62
C ASP A 89 -20.45 -18.89 -2.06
N PRO A 90 -20.56 -20.23 -2.25
CA PRO A 90 -19.64 -21.20 -1.63
C PRO A 90 -18.15 -20.94 -1.90
N LYS A 91 -17.82 -20.29 -3.02
CA LYS A 91 -16.48 -19.83 -3.40
C LYS A 91 -15.95 -18.62 -2.59
N GLU A 92 -16.81 -17.90 -1.87
CA GLU A 92 -16.47 -16.71 -1.05
C GLU A 92 -16.54 -16.99 0.45
N THR A 93 -17.10 -18.12 0.86
CA THR A 93 -17.38 -18.45 2.26
C THR A 93 -16.60 -19.67 2.75
N TRP A 94 -16.24 -20.59 1.85
CA TRP A 94 -15.43 -21.76 2.17
C TRP A 94 -14.05 -21.67 1.53
N SER A 95 -13.13 -21.09 2.29
CA SER A 95 -11.78 -21.60 2.55
C SER A 95 -11.55 -21.53 4.06
#